data_AF-A0A7K0TP94-F1
#
_entry.id   AF-A0A7K0TP94-F1
#
_cell.length_a   1.000
_cell.length_b   1.000
_cell.length_c   1.000
_cell.angle_alpha   90.00
_cell.angle_beta   90.00
_cell.angle_gamma   90.00
#
_symmetry.space_group_name_H-M   'P 1'
#
loop_
_entity.id
_entity.type
_entity.pdbx_description
1 polymer ?
#
loop_
_entity_poly.entity_id
_entity_poly.type
_entity_poly.pdbx_seq_one_letter_code
_entity_poly.pdbx_strand_id
1 'polypeptide(L)'
;MNNQEALAAAVSGEDAAIYAYGVIGALLNAGPRRRALEALRAHQSWRDRMAHLMPGDTTPAPGIAYDFPMQVIDAGTTRALAQLVENRLVVVYADLAATCEGEQRADAVLAASECATRAVFWGAPSQAFPHDASLT
;
A
#
# COMPACT_ATOMS: atom_id res chain seq x y z
N MET A 1 8.86 7.62 -15.09
CA MET A 1 8.82 8.22 -13.75
C MET A 1 10.25 8.37 -13.27
N ASN A 2 10.66 9.54 -12.78
CA ASN A 2 11.94 9.71 -12.09
C ASN A 2 11.81 9.28 -10.60
N ASN A 3 12.93 9.20 -9.87
CA ASN A 3 12.92 8.75 -8.46
C ASN A 3 12.03 9.60 -7.55
N GLN A 4 12.06 10.94 -7.70
CA GLN A 4 11.23 11.84 -6.89
C GLN A 4 9.73 11.65 -7.17
N GLU A 5 9.35 11.50 -8.44
CA GLU A 5 7.96 11.20 -8.83
C GLU A 5 7.50 9.85 -8.28
N ALA A 6 8.37 8.84 -8.29
CA ALA A 6 8.06 7.51 -7.76
C ALA A 6 7.96 7.49 -6.22
N LEU A 7 8.82 8.24 -5.53
CA LEU A 7 8.72 8.45 -4.08
C LEU A 7 7.42 9.17 -3.71
N ALA A 8 7.06 10.23 -4.44
CA ALA A 8 5.81 10.94 -4.23
C ALA A 8 4.58 10.02 -4.47
N ALA A 9 4.64 9.15 -5.49
CA ALA A 9 3.61 8.15 -5.74
C ALA A 9 3.52 7.12 -4.60
N ALA A 10 4.66 6.67 -4.05
CA ALA A 10 4.70 5.77 -2.89
C ALA A 10 4.07 6.44 -1.64
N VAL A 11 4.44 7.68 -1.31
CA VAL A 11 3.85 8.41 -0.18
C VAL A 11 2.33 8.56 -0.35
N SER A 12 1.88 8.97 -1.55
CA SER A 12 0.46 9.16 -1.83
C SER A 12 -0.32 7.84 -1.77
N GLY A 13 0.27 6.75 -2.27
CA GLY A 13 -0.30 5.40 -2.19
C GLY A 13 -0.41 4.91 -0.74
N GLU A 14 0.60 5.18 0.07
CA GLU A 14 0.60 4.83 1.49
C GLU A 14 -0.43 5.64 2.28
N ASP A 15 -0.60 6.94 2.02
CA ASP A 15 -1.68 7.72 2.67
C ASP A 15 -3.08 7.18 2.32
N ALA A 16 -3.30 6.76 1.06
CA ALA A 16 -4.54 6.10 0.67
C ALA A 16 -4.72 4.74 1.37
N ALA A 17 -3.65 3.96 1.53
CA ALA A 17 -3.68 2.69 2.25
C ALA A 17 -3.97 2.87 3.74
N ILE A 18 -3.37 3.88 4.39
CA ILE A 18 -3.65 4.25 5.78
C ILE A 18 -5.14 4.58 5.97
N TYR A 19 -5.71 5.38 5.06
CA TYR A 19 -7.14 5.69 5.07
C TYR A 19 -8.00 4.42 4.93
N ALA A 20 -7.68 3.57 3.93
CA ALA A 20 -8.39 2.33 3.68
C ALA A 20 -8.32 1.37 4.88
N TYR A 21 -7.15 1.22 5.50
CA TYR A 21 -6.97 0.34 6.66
C TYR A 21 -7.65 0.86 7.93
N GLY A 22 -7.87 2.17 8.05
CA GLY A 22 -8.78 2.74 9.05
C GLY A 22 -10.21 2.22 8.89
N VAL A 23 -10.73 2.20 7.66
CA VAL A 23 -12.08 1.67 7.33
C VAL A 23 -12.13 0.15 7.51
N ILE A 24 -11.14 -0.59 6.98
CA ILE A 24 -11.05 -2.05 7.09
C ILE A 24 -11.03 -2.48 8.57
N GLY A 25 -10.21 -1.82 9.40
CA GLY A 25 -10.13 -2.12 10.83
C GLY A 25 -11.39 -1.77 11.63
N ALA A 26 -12.24 -0.87 11.11
CA ALA A 26 -13.53 -0.55 11.72
C ALA A 26 -14.62 -1.59 11.38
N LEU A 27 -14.57 -2.20 10.20
CA LEU A 27 -15.59 -3.14 9.71
C LEU A 27 -15.29 -4.62 10.04
N LEU A 28 -14.04 -4.96 10.36
CA LEU A 28 -13.65 -6.32 10.75
C LEU A 28 -13.74 -6.55 12.25
N ASN A 29 -13.87 -7.82 12.65
CA ASN A 29 -13.92 -8.26 14.05
C ASN A 29 -12.74 -9.18 14.41
N ALA A 30 -12.42 -9.29 15.70
CA ALA A 30 -11.47 -10.26 16.28
C ALA A 30 -10.12 -10.37 15.54
N GLY A 31 -9.75 -11.57 15.08
CA GLY A 31 -8.46 -11.86 14.45
C GLY A 31 -8.18 -11.00 13.20
N PRO A 32 -9.10 -10.97 12.20
CA PRO A 32 -8.97 -10.08 11.04
C PRO A 32 -8.80 -8.61 11.41
N ARG A 33 -9.51 -8.11 12.43
CA ARG A 33 -9.32 -6.73 12.92
C ARG A 33 -7.90 -6.48 13.44
N ARG A 34 -7.34 -7.41 14.22
CA ARG A 34 -5.96 -7.30 14.71
C ARG A 34 -4.96 -7.20 13.54
N ARG A 35 -5.14 -8.04 12.52
CA ARG A 35 -4.30 -8.02 11.31
C ARG A 35 -4.41 -6.71 10.53
N ALA A 36 -5.61 -6.15 10.42
CA ALA A 36 -5.81 -4.84 9.80
C ALA A 36 -5.10 -3.70 10.56
N LEU A 37 -5.12 -3.74 11.91
CA LEU A 37 -4.41 -2.73 12.72
C LEU A 37 -2.88 -2.89 12.68
N GLU A 38 -2.38 -4.12 12.54
CA GLU A 38 -0.95 -4.39 12.28
C GLU A 38 -0.54 -3.81 10.92
N ALA A 39 -1.33 -4.05 9.87
CA ALA A 39 -1.09 -3.50 8.54
C ALA A 39 -1.15 -1.96 8.53
N LEU A 40 -2.12 -1.35 9.21
CA LEU A 40 -2.22 0.10 9.36
C LEU A 40 -0.93 0.72 9.89
N ARG A 41 -0.33 0.11 10.93
CA ARG A 41 0.94 0.59 11.51
C ARG A 41 2.12 0.38 10.56
N ALA A 42 2.13 -0.72 9.81
CA ALA A 42 3.15 -0.97 8.80
C ALA A 42 3.10 0.12 7.71
N HIS A 43 1.92 0.44 7.20
CA HIS A 43 1.73 1.51 6.22
C HIS A 43 2.14 2.89 6.74
N GLN A 44 1.80 3.23 7.99
CA GLN A 44 2.29 4.46 8.63
C GLN A 44 3.82 4.52 8.69
N SER A 45 4.48 3.41 9.07
CA SER A 45 5.94 3.34 9.10
C SER A 45 6.56 3.48 7.71
N TRP A 46 5.97 2.86 6.69
CA TRP A 46 6.44 2.98 5.32
C TRP A 46 6.23 4.38 4.75
N ARG A 47 5.07 4.99 5.00
CA ARG A 47 4.79 6.39 4.63
C ARG A 47 5.82 7.34 5.21
N ASP A 48 6.08 7.25 6.51
CA ASP A 48 7.03 8.13 7.19
C ASP A 48 8.45 7.93 6.67
N ARG A 49 8.85 6.68 6.40
CA ARG A 49 10.15 6.37 5.80
C ARG A 49 10.30 6.96 4.40
N MET A 50 9.31 6.81 3.53
CA MET A 50 9.36 7.36 2.16
C MET A 50 9.30 8.88 2.16
N ALA A 51 8.46 9.47 3.02
CA ALA A 51 8.37 10.93 3.18
C ALA A 51 9.70 11.52 3.66
N HIS A 52 10.46 10.81 4.50
CA HIS A 52 11.79 11.27 4.95
C HIS A 52 12.84 11.32 3.82
N LEU A 53 12.63 10.56 2.74
CA LEU A 53 13.50 10.57 1.56
C LEU A 53 13.15 11.69 0.57
N MET A 54 12.01 12.36 0.74
CA MET A 54 11.61 13.47 -0.14
C MET A 54 12.47 14.72 0.11
N PRO A 55 12.87 15.45 -0.94
CA PRO A 55 13.68 16.64 -0.79
C PRO A 55 12.85 17.84 -0.30
N GLY A 56 13.28 18.48 0.78
CA GLY A 56 12.66 19.71 1.28
C GLY A 56 11.18 19.54 1.62
N ASP A 57 10.35 20.51 1.23
CA ASP A 57 8.90 20.52 1.50
C ASP A 57 8.09 20.03 0.29
N THR A 58 8.59 19.00 -0.40
CA THR A 58 7.96 18.45 -1.62
C THR A 58 7.12 17.20 -1.38
N THR A 59 6.98 16.77 -0.12
CA THR A 59 6.13 15.64 0.27
C THR A 59 4.67 15.95 -0.07
N PRO A 60 3.97 15.08 -0.82
CA PRO A 60 2.56 15.28 -1.11
C PRO A 60 1.73 15.36 0.18
N ALA A 61 0.76 16.27 0.21
CA ALA A 61 -0.20 16.32 1.30
C ALA A 61 -1.24 15.19 1.15
N PRO A 62 -1.63 14.51 2.24
CA PRO A 62 -2.67 13.50 2.18
C PRO A 62 -4.01 14.12 1.79
N GLY A 63 -4.80 13.40 0.99
CA GLY A 63 -6.19 13.75 0.74
C GLY A 63 -7.03 13.69 2.03
N ILE A 64 -8.08 14.50 2.11
CA ILE A 64 -9.03 14.49 3.24
C ILE A 64 -9.93 13.25 3.23
N ALA A 65 -10.10 12.62 2.06
CA ALA A 65 -10.88 11.41 1.83
C ALA A 65 -10.39 10.74 0.53
N TYR A 66 -10.66 9.45 0.41
CA TYR A 66 -10.34 8.65 -0.78
C TYR A 66 -11.54 7.84 -1.21
N ASP A 67 -11.80 7.82 -2.52
CA ASP A 67 -12.85 7.00 -3.10
C ASP A 67 -12.39 5.56 -3.31
N PHE A 68 -13.28 4.62 -3.06
CA PHE A 68 -13.07 3.21 -3.37
C PHE A 68 -13.83 2.81 -4.63
N PRO A 69 -13.28 1.93 -5.49
CA PRO A 69 -13.97 1.49 -6.71
C PRO A 69 -15.13 0.52 -6.43
N MET A 70 -15.43 0.25 -5.17
CA MET A 70 -16.51 -0.64 -4.73
C MET A 70 -17.07 -0.17 -3.39
N GLN A 71 -18.32 -0.52 -3.11
CA GLN A 71 -18.90 -0.32 -1.78
C GLN A 71 -18.31 -1.32 -0.78
N VAL A 72 -18.05 -0.86 0.45
CA VAL A 72 -17.45 -1.65 1.52
C VAL A 72 -18.43 -1.73 2.68
N ILE A 73 -19.22 -2.80 2.70
CA ILE A 73 -20.40 -2.92 3.56
C ILE A 73 -20.43 -4.20 4.39
N ASP A 74 -19.58 -5.18 4.05
CA ASP A 74 -19.51 -6.47 4.72
C ASP A 74 -18.07 -7.00 4.76
N ALA A 75 -17.88 -8.14 5.41
CA ALA A 75 -16.55 -8.74 5.53
C ALA A 75 -15.93 -9.14 4.18
N GLY A 76 -16.74 -9.52 3.19
CA GLY A 76 -16.24 -9.93 1.86
C GLY A 76 -15.70 -8.74 1.09
N THR A 77 -16.50 -7.69 0.96
CA THR A 77 -16.12 -6.42 0.34
C THR A 77 -14.96 -5.72 1.07
N THR A 78 -14.90 -5.86 2.39
CA THR A 78 -13.76 -5.36 3.19
C THR A 78 -12.45 -6.08 2.88
N ARG A 79 -12.48 -7.41 2.72
CA ARG A 79 -11.29 -8.18 2.32
C ARG A 79 -10.88 -7.87 0.88
N ALA A 80 -11.85 -7.70 -0.02
CA ALA A 80 -11.59 -7.30 -1.40
C ALA A 80 -10.92 -5.91 -1.48
N LEU A 81 -11.36 -4.94 -0.66
CA LEU A 81 -10.66 -3.65 -0.55
C LEU A 81 -9.20 -3.84 -0.10
N ALA A 82 -8.96 -4.66 0.93
CA ALA A 82 -7.61 -4.91 1.42
C ALA A 82 -6.72 -5.55 0.35
N GLN A 83 -7.23 -6.53 -0.40
CA GLN A 83 -6.51 -7.12 -1.53
C GLN A 83 -6.14 -6.07 -2.59
N LEU A 84 -7.09 -5.21 -2.96
CA LEU A 84 -6.89 -4.17 -3.95
C LEU A 84 -5.81 -3.17 -3.53
N VAL A 85 -5.86 -2.69 -2.29
CA VAL A 85 -4.89 -1.74 -1.75
C VAL A 85 -3.48 -2.32 -1.81
N GLU A 86 -3.30 -3.53 -1.30
CA GLU A 86 -1.99 -4.18 -1.25
C GLU A 86 -1.44 -4.48 -2.64
N ASN A 87 -2.26 -4.99 -3.57
CA ASN A 87 -1.82 -5.25 -4.95
C ASN A 87 -1.45 -3.95 -5.69
N ARG A 88 -2.17 -2.85 -5.44
CA ARG A 88 -1.79 -1.55 -6.04
C ARG A 88 -0.46 -1.05 -5.50
N LEU A 89 -0.21 -1.19 -4.20
CA LEU A 89 1.06 -0.80 -3.59
C LEU A 89 2.24 -1.66 -4.08
N VAL A 90 2.03 -2.95 -4.38
CA VAL A 90 3.06 -3.79 -5.02
C VAL A 90 3.59 -3.12 -6.29
N VAL A 91 2.70 -2.61 -7.14
CA VAL A 91 3.06 -1.95 -8.41
C VAL A 91 3.79 -0.65 -8.15
N VAL A 92 3.28 0.19 -7.24
CA VAL A 92 3.89 1.48 -6.87
C VAL A 92 5.31 1.30 -6.34
N TYR A 93 5.53 0.30 -5.47
CA TYR A 93 6.86 0.02 -4.95
C TYR A 93 7.79 -0.65 -5.97
N ALA A 94 7.26 -1.46 -6.89
CA ALA A 94 8.04 -1.98 -8.00
C ALA A 94 8.53 -0.85 -8.93
N ASP A 95 7.67 0.13 -9.23
CA ASP A 95 8.05 1.34 -9.97
C ASP A 95 9.12 2.14 -9.23
N LEU A 96 8.99 2.32 -7.91
CA LEU A 96 10.03 2.97 -7.11
C LEU A 96 11.36 2.22 -7.18
N ALA A 97 11.35 0.90 -7.00
CA ALA A 97 12.55 0.07 -7.06
C ALA A 97 13.27 0.17 -8.42
N ALA A 98 12.52 0.39 -9.51
CA ALA A 98 13.08 0.58 -10.84
C ALA A 98 13.82 1.92 -11.03
N THR A 99 13.60 2.90 -10.15
CA THR A 99 14.15 4.28 -10.29
C THR A 99 15.29 4.62 -9.33
N CYS A 100 15.58 3.76 -8.35
CA CYS A 100 16.58 3.99 -7.30
C CYS A 100 17.55 2.81 -7.19
N GLU A 101 18.62 2.90 -6.39
CA GLU A 101 19.61 1.84 -6.19
C GLU A 101 19.94 1.67 -4.70
N GLY A 102 20.79 0.69 -4.37
CA GLY A 102 21.28 0.49 -3.00
C GLY A 102 20.17 0.24 -1.98
N GLU A 103 20.28 0.88 -0.81
CA GLU A 103 19.34 0.71 0.30
C GLU A 103 17.92 1.15 -0.07
N GLN A 104 17.75 2.23 -0.83
CA GLN A 104 16.43 2.69 -1.26
C GLN A 104 15.72 1.63 -2.13
N ARG A 105 16.47 0.96 -3.03
CA ARG A 105 15.92 -0.14 -3.83
C ARG A 105 15.56 -1.33 -2.94
N ALA A 106 16.41 -1.66 -1.96
CA ALA A 106 16.14 -2.74 -1.03
C ALA A 106 14.86 -2.50 -0.20
N ASP A 107 14.67 -1.27 0.28
CA ASP A 107 13.46 -0.84 1.00
C ASP A 107 12.21 -0.94 0.13
N ALA A 108 12.27 -0.45 -1.12
CA ALA A 108 11.15 -0.53 -2.05
C ALA A 108 10.77 -2.00 -2.36
N VAL A 109 11.76 -2.88 -2.58
CA VAL A 109 11.51 -4.31 -2.80
C VAL A 109 10.93 -4.98 -1.55
N LEU A 110 11.40 -4.61 -0.36
CA LEU A 110 10.86 -5.13 0.90
C LEU A 110 9.39 -4.71 1.07
N ALA A 111 9.08 -3.42 0.91
CA ALA A 111 7.73 -2.90 1.02
C ALA A 111 6.77 -3.58 0.02
N ALA A 112 7.21 -3.75 -1.23
CA ALA A 112 6.45 -4.50 -2.25
C ALA A 112 6.19 -5.97 -1.83
N SER A 113 7.20 -6.65 -1.30
CA SER A 113 7.10 -8.05 -0.86
C SER A 113 6.14 -8.22 0.32
N GLU A 114 6.19 -7.28 1.26
CA GLU A 114 5.26 -7.24 2.39
C GLU A 114 3.82 -6.99 1.94
N CYS A 115 3.60 -6.08 0.99
CA CYS A 115 2.28 -5.82 0.40
C CYS A 115 1.75 -7.08 -0.30
N ALA A 116 2.56 -7.73 -1.14
CA ALA A 116 2.18 -8.98 -1.81
C ALA A 116 1.78 -10.08 -0.81
N THR A 117 2.53 -10.20 0.30
CA THR A 117 2.22 -11.17 1.36
C THR A 117 0.88 -10.85 2.04
N ARG A 118 0.61 -9.57 2.32
CA ARG A 118 -0.68 -9.14 2.89
C ARG A 118 -1.84 -9.33 1.92
N ALA A 119 -1.65 -9.08 0.62
CA ALA A 119 -2.66 -9.34 -0.40
C ALA A 119 -3.11 -10.81 -0.38
N VAL A 120 -2.16 -11.76 -0.37
CA VAL A 120 -2.46 -13.19 -0.27
C VAL A 120 -3.15 -13.54 1.05
N PHE A 121 -2.72 -12.95 2.17
CA PHE A 121 -3.42 -13.14 3.46
C PHE A 121 -4.89 -12.71 3.39
N TRP A 122 -5.19 -11.62 2.69
CA TRP A 122 -6.57 -11.15 2.50
C TRP A 122 -7.37 -11.99 1.51
N GLY A 123 -6.73 -12.89 0.76
CA GLY A 123 -7.36 -13.83 -0.16
C GLY A 123 -7.11 -13.55 -1.63
N ALA A 124 -6.18 -12.66 -1.98
CA ALA A 124 -5.76 -12.48 -3.36
C ALA A 124 -5.10 -13.77 -3.88
N PRO A 125 -5.24 -14.09 -5.18
CA PRO A 125 -4.50 -15.20 -5.77
C PRO A 125 -3.00 -14.95 -5.67
N SER A 126 -2.22 -16.03 -5.54
CA SER A 126 -0.77 -15.94 -5.70
C SER A 126 -0.44 -15.59 -7.15
N GLN A 127 0.43 -14.60 -7.35
CA GLN A 127 0.85 -14.10 -8.65
C GLN A 127 2.38 -14.07 -8.72
N ALA A 128 2.92 -14.09 -9.95
CA ALA A 128 4.35 -13.87 -10.15
C ALA A 128 4.72 -12.43 -9.72
N PHE A 129 5.84 -12.27 -9.03
CA PHE A 129 6.28 -10.96 -8.54
C PHE A 129 7.47 -10.44 -9.38
N PRO A 130 7.43 -9.18 -9.88
CA PRO A 130 6.28 -8.25 -9.91
C PRO A 130 5.21 -8.67 -10.97
N HIS A 131 3.94 -8.32 -10.74
CA HIS A 131 2.83 -8.63 -11.66
C HIS A 131 2.36 -7.40 -12.45
N ASP A 132 1.74 -7.63 -13.60
CA ASP A 132 1.09 -6.58 -14.39
C ASP A 132 -0.25 -6.19 -13.72
N ALA A 133 -0.42 -4.90 -13.45
CA ALA A 133 -1.62 -4.34 -12.81
C ALA A 133 -2.89 -4.43 -13.69
N SER A 134 -2.73 -4.62 -15.00
CA SER A 134 -3.84 -4.71 -15.96
C SER A 134 -4.51 -6.08 -16.03
N LEU A 135 -3.99 -7.08 -15.29
CA LEU A 135 -4.46 -8.47 -15.31
C LEU A 135 -5.44 -8.83 -14.18
N THR A 136 -5.91 -7.86 -13.38
CA THR A 136 -6.85 -8.04 -12.26
C THR A 136 -7.91 -6.96 -12.24
#